data_AF-T1AEA1-F1
#
_entry.id   AF-T1AEA1-F1
#
_cell.length_a   1.000
_cell.length_b   1.000
_cell.length_c   1.000
_cell.angle_alpha   90.00
_cell.angle_beta   90.00
_cell.angle_gamma   90.00
#
_symmetry.space_group_name_H-M   'P 1'
#
loop_
_entity.id
_entity.type
_entity.pdbx_description
1 polymer ?
#
loop_
_entity_poly.entity_id
_entity_poly.type
_entity_poly.pdbx_seq_one_letter_code
_entity_poly.pdbx_strand_id
1 'polypeptide(L)'
;MLIGDAAGGVNVPKIKGVHQAIRSGMLAAEHLAETGSPEGFDALWRASAGGRELRAVRNFKPGFKRGLWWGLANSGLEVLTRGRTPWTLKNAVPDHQRLKHLSEYESPPRGWVERTLPPRDRLASVFFASTSHDEGQPAHLKVRDTSICTDRCAREFDNPCQRFCPANVYEIVEDSGRRRLQINAANCVHCKACDIKDPYGIIDWTPPEGGSGPNYQSL
;
A
#
# COMPACT_ATOMS: atom_id res chain seq x y z
N MET A 1 -8.13 1.00 -19.99
CA MET A 1 -9.10 0.43 -19.02
C MET A 1 -8.34 0.03 -17.75
N LEU A 2 -8.95 0.14 -16.57
CA LEU A 2 -8.37 -0.33 -15.31
C LEU A 2 -9.33 -1.35 -14.68
N ILE A 3 -8.80 -2.45 -14.15
CA ILE A 3 -9.54 -3.53 -13.49
C ILE A 3 -8.83 -3.97 -12.20
N GLY A 4 -9.49 -4.80 -11.39
CA GLY A 4 -8.92 -5.36 -10.16
C GLY A 4 -8.56 -4.32 -9.11
N ASP A 5 -7.55 -4.63 -8.31
CA ASP A 5 -7.11 -3.76 -7.22
C ASP A 5 -6.41 -2.51 -7.73
N ALA A 6 -5.87 -2.53 -8.96
CA ALA A 6 -5.37 -1.33 -9.64
C ALA A 6 -6.48 -0.30 -9.89
N ALA A 7 -7.73 -0.75 -10.06
CA ALA A 7 -8.92 0.11 -10.13
C ALA A 7 -9.59 0.37 -8.77
N GLY A 8 -9.04 -0.15 -7.67
CA GLY A 8 -9.61 0.00 -6.33
C GLY A 8 -10.78 -0.94 -6.02
N GLY A 9 -10.77 -2.17 -6.57
CA GLY A 9 -11.84 -3.17 -6.40
C GLY A 9 -12.00 -3.79 -5.01
N VAL A 10 -11.29 -3.34 -3.98
CA VAL A 10 -11.25 -4.03 -2.67
C VAL A 10 -12.49 -3.69 -1.81
N ASN A 11 -13.19 -4.72 -1.34
CA ASN A 11 -14.17 -4.61 -0.27
C ASN A 11 -13.47 -4.62 1.09
N VAL A 12 -13.11 -3.42 1.58
CA VAL A 12 -12.34 -3.22 2.82
C VAL A 12 -12.97 -3.88 4.06
N PRO A 13 -14.27 -3.68 4.40
CA PRO A 13 -14.82 -4.27 5.62
C PRO A 13 -14.89 -5.81 5.57
N LYS A 14 -14.94 -6.41 4.38
CA LYS A 14 -14.85 -7.87 4.23
C LYS A 14 -13.42 -8.39 4.14
N ILE A 15 -12.44 -7.52 3.89
CA ILE A 15 -11.05 -7.88 3.55
C ILE A 15 -11.04 -8.83 2.33
N LYS A 16 -11.82 -8.49 1.29
CA LYS A 16 -11.94 -9.31 0.07
C LYS A 16 -11.89 -8.45 -1.19
N GLY A 17 -10.89 -8.71 -2.05
CA GLY A 17 -10.73 -8.06 -3.37
C GLY A 17 -10.74 -9.05 -4.54
N VAL A 18 -10.28 -10.30 -4.32
CA VAL A 18 -10.10 -11.31 -5.38
C VAL A 18 -11.36 -11.53 -6.22
N HIS A 19 -12.53 -11.68 -5.59
CA HIS A 19 -13.78 -11.89 -6.31
C HIS A 19 -14.19 -10.66 -7.14
N GLN A 20 -13.85 -9.46 -6.69
CA GLN A 20 -14.09 -8.24 -7.48
C GLN A 20 -13.10 -8.11 -8.63
N ALA A 21 -11.84 -8.49 -8.41
CA ALA A 21 -10.86 -8.52 -9.48
C ALA A 21 -11.28 -9.46 -10.61
N ILE A 22 -11.70 -10.69 -10.27
CA ILE A 22 -12.24 -11.66 -11.23
C ILE A 22 -13.45 -11.08 -11.97
N ARG A 23 -14.45 -10.56 -11.23
CA ARG A 23 -15.66 -9.97 -11.84
C ARG A 23 -15.33 -8.81 -12.79
N SER A 24 -14.44 -7.91 -12.38
CA SER A 24 -14.05 -6.76 -13.20
C SER A 24 -13.30 -7.19 -14.46
N GLY A 25 -12.45 -8.22 -14.37
CA GLY A 25 -11.73 -8.78 -15.51
C GLY A 25 -12.65 -9.48 -16.50
N MET A 26 -13.58 -10.31 -16.02
CA MET A 26 -14.59 -10.97 -16.87
C MET A 26 -15.45 -9.95 -17.61
N LEU A 27 -16.00 -8.97 -16.88
CA LEU A 27 -16.85 -7.94 -17.47
C LEU A 27 -16.09 -7.05 -18.47
N ALA A 28 -14.81 -6.76 -18.20
CA ALA A 28 -13.96 -6.03 -19.12
C ALA A 28 -13.71 -6.80 -20.42
N ALA A 29 -13.47 -8.10 -20.32
CA ALA A 29 -13.27 -8.97 -21.47
C ALA A 29 -14.54 -9.07 -22.32
N GLU A 30 -15.71 -9.28 -21.70
CA GLU A 30 -17.02 -9.28 -22.38
C GLU A 30 -17.27 -7.96 -23.11
N HIS A 31 -17.09 -6.84 -22.41
CA HIS A 31 -17.28 -5.50 -22.98
C HIS A 31 -16.36 -5.24 -24.18
N LEU A 32 -15.08 -5.61 -24.08
CA LEU A 32 -14.13 -5.45 -25.19
C LEU A 32 -14.44 -6.38 -26.35
N ALA A 33 -14.89 -7.62 -26.09
CA ALA A 33 -15.28 -8.55 -27.14
C ALA A 33 -16.51 -8.07 -27.92
N GLU A 34 -17.48 -7.45 -27.24
CA GLU A 34 -18.71 -6.94 -27.86
C GLU A 34 -18.52 -5.61 -28.59
N THR A 35 -17.78 -4.68 -28.00
CA THR A 35 -17.70 -3.29 -28.49
C THR A 35 -16.42 -2.97 -29.23
N GLY A 36 -15.37 -3.78 -29.07
CA GLY A 36 -14.02 -3.48 -29.57
C GLY A 36 -13.34 -2.29 -28.88
N SER A 37 -13.93 -1.73 -27.81
CA SER A 37 -13.55 -0.43 -27.28
C SER A 37 -13.67 -0.34 -25.76
N PRO A 38 -12.75 0.33 -25.03
CA PRO A 38 -12.86 0.47 -23.58
C PRO A 38 -13.92 1.49 -23.11
N GLU A 39 -14.44 2.31 -24.01
CA GLU A 39 -15.43 3.37 -23.74
C GLU A 39 -16.71 2.77 -23.16
N GLY A 40 -17.26 3.42 -22.13
CA GLY A 40 -18.47 2.95 -21.45
C GLY A 40 -18.24 1.91 -20.34
N PHE A 41 -17.05 1.30 -20.24
CA PHE A 41 -16.77 0.26 -19.25
C PHE A 41 -16.93 0.74 -17.79
N ASP A 42 -16.53 1.98 -17.45
CA ASP A 42 -16.69 2.48 -16.06
C ASP A 42 -18.18 2.52 -15.65
N ALA A 43 -19.06 2.99 -16.53
CA ALA A 43 -20.50 3.01 -16.28
C ALA A 43 -21.07 1.60 -16.13
N LEU A 44 -20.66 0.68 -17.02
CA LEU A 44 -21.04 -0.73 -16.97
C LEU A 44 -20.58 -1.39 -15.66
N TRP A 45 -19.33 -1.19 -15.25
CA TRP A 45 -18.79 -1.71 -14.00
C TRP A 45 -19.53 -1.15 -12.78
N ARG A 46 -19.79 0.16 -12.72
CA ARG A 46 -20.55 0.79 -11.63
C ARG A 46 -21.97 0.24 -11.53
N ALA A 47 -22.59 -0.08 -12.66
CA ALA A 47 -23.91 -0.68 -12.72
C ALA A 47 -23.91 -2.17 -12.35
N SER A 48 -22.78 -2.87 -12.47
CA SER A 48 -22.64 -4.31 -12.19
C SER A 48 -22.88 -4.69 -10.72
N ALA A 49 -22.98 -6.00 -10.45
CA ALA A 49 -23.04 -6.51 -9.07
C ALA A 49 -21.81 -6.10 -8.23
N GLY A 50 -20.62 -6.04 -8.85
CA GLY A 50 -19.39 -5.62 -8.18
C GLY A 50 -19.42 -4.15 -7.79
N GLY A 51 -19.77 -3.27 -8.72
CA GLY A 51 -19.93 -1.83 -8.46
C GLY A 51 -20.97 -1.53 -7.38
N ARG A 52 -22.11 -2.23 -7.40
CA ARG A 52 -23.15 -2.12 -6.37
C ARG A 52 -22.66 -2.60 -5.00
N GLU A 53 -21.89 -3.69 -4.94
CA GLU A 53 -21.30 -4.18 -3.69
C GLU A 53 -20.33 -3.16 -3.09
N LEU A 54 -19.43 -2.58 -3.89
CA LEU A 54 -18.48 -1.57 -3.43
C LEU A 54 -19.20 -0.29 -2.99
N ARG A 55 -20.25 0.13 -3.72
CA ARG A 55 -21.07 1.28 -3.35
C ARG A 55 -21.73 1.09 -1.98
N ALA A 56 -22.18 -0.12 -1.66
CA ALA A 56 -22.83 -0.41 -0.37
C ALA A 56 -21.87 -0.32 0.83
N VAL A 57 -20.55 -0.37 0.61
CA VAL A 57 -19.54 -0.33 1.69
C VAL A 57 -18.67 0.94 1.65
N ARG A 58 -19.00 1.90 0.78
CA ARG A 58 -18.16 3.08 0.48
C ARG A 58 -17.81 3.95 1.69
N ASN A 59 -18.65 3.96 2.72
CA ASN A 59 -18.51 4.84 3.88
C ASN A 59 -17.81 4.19 5.08
N PHE A 60 -17.49 2.89 5.05
CA PHE A 60 -16.86 2.20 6.19
C PHE A 60 -15.46 2.77 6.48
N LYS A 61 -14.53 2.67 5.53
CA LYS A 61 -13.14 3.11 5.74
C LYS A 61 -13.01 4.61 6.05
N PRO A 62 -13.70 5.52 5.32
CA PRO A 62 -13.69 6.94 5.69
C PRO A 62 -14.23 7.23 7.09
N GLY A 63 -15.22 6.45 7.57
CA GLY A 63 -15.74 6.57 8.94
C GLY A 63 -14.62 6.41 9.98
N PHE A 64 -13.78 5.39 9.84
CA PHE A 64 -12.64 5.15 10.75
C PHE A 64 -11.51 6.19 10.62
N LYS A 65 -11.47 7.00 9.55
CA LYS A 65 -10.53 8.12 9.45
C LYS A 65 -10.87 9.29 10.40
N ARG A 66 -12.05 9.24 11.06
CA ARG A 66 -12.48 10.18 12.11
C ARG A 66 -12.36 9.62 13.53
N GLY A 67 -11.67 8.49 13.71
CA GLY A 67 -11.47 7.83 14.99
C GLY A 67 -12.27 6.53 15.14
N LEU A 68 -11.88 5.72 16.14
CA LEU A 68 -12.41 4.37 16.34
C LEU A 68 -13.92 4.39 16.63
N TRP A 69 -14.36 5.17 17.62
CA TRP A 69 -15.76 5.20 18.06
C TRP A 69 -16.71 5.73 16.99
N TRP A 70 -16.31 6.80 16.28
CA TRP A 70 -17.07 7.30 15.15
C TRP A 70 -17.14 6.28 14.01
N GLY A 71 -16.02 5.62 13.71
CA GLY A 71 -15.95 4.55 12.72
C GLY A 71 -16.89 3.39 13.03
N LEU A 72 -16.96 2.97 14.30
CA LEU A 72 -17.87 1.91 14.76
C LEU A 72 -19.34 2.34 14.64
N ALA A 73 -19.69 3.52 15.15
CA ALA A 73 -21.06 4.04 15.06
C ALA A 73 -21.53 4.19 13.60
N ASN A 74 -20.68 4.77 12.74
CA ASN A 74 -20.94 4.88 11.31
C ASN A 74 -21.07 3.51 10.64
N SER A 75 -20.23 2.53 11.00
CA SER A 75 -20.33 1.17 10.47
C SER A 75 -21.65 0.51 10.85
N GLY A 76 -22.13 0.69 12.10
CA GLY A 76 -23.45 0.23 12.52
C GLY A 76 -24.57 0.83 11.68
N LEU A 77 -24.53 2.14 11.42
CA LEU A 77 -25.50 2.82 10.55
C LEU A 77 -25.45 2.29 9.11
N GLU A 78 -24.26 2.12 8.54
CA GLU A 78 -24.07 1.62 7.17
C GLU A 78 -24.54 0.16 7.03
N VAL A 79 -24.36 -0.67 8.07
CA VAL A 79 -24.94 -2.03 8.11
C VAL A 79 -26.47 -1.97 8.16
N LEU A 80 -27.04 -1.18 9.07
CA LEU A 80 -28.50 -1.06 9.25
C LEU A 80 -29.19 -0.58 7.98
N THR A 81 -28.61 0.44 7.33
CA THR A 81 -29.14 1.03 6.09
C THR A 81 -28.74 0.25 4.84
N ARG A 82 -27.89 -0.79 4.97
CA ARG A 82 -27.30 -1.54 3.86
C ARG A 82 -26.62 -0.64 2.83
N GLY A 83 -25.91 0.38 3.30
CA GLY A 83 -25.19 1.33 2.46
C GLY A 83 -26.08 2.34 1.71
N ARG A 84 -27.36 2.48 2.09
CA ARG A 84 -28.32 3.39 1.43
C ARG A 84 -28.33 4.80 2.01
N THR A 85 -27.36 5.15 2.84
CA THR A 85 -27.20 6.53 3.32
C THR A 85 -27.10 7.51 2.14
N PRO A 86 -27.73 8.71 2.20
CA PRO A 86 -27.81 9.63 1.08
C PRO A 86 -26.51 10.42 0.82
N TRP A 87 -25.41 10.08 1.52
CA TRP A 87 -24.12 10.75 1.39
C TRP A 87 -22.99 9.77 1.06
N THR A 88 -21.85 10.32 0.63
CA THR A 88 -20.59 9.57 0.47
C THR A 88 -19.48 10.32 1.20
N LEU A 89 -18.89 9.67 2.19
CA LEU A 89 -17.75 10.20 2.93
C LEU A 89 -16.50 10.21 2.03
N LYS A 90 -15.68 11.25 2.16
CA LYS A 90 -14.45 11.42 1.37
C LYS A 90 -13.21 11.19 2.22
N ASN A 91 -12.19 10.56 1.63
CA ASN A 91 -10.83 10.58 2.16
C ASN A 91 -10.15 11.85 1.60
N ALA A 92 -9.78 12.78 2.48
CA ALA A 92 -9.23 14.07 2.04
C ALA A 92 -7.70 14.12 2.00
N VAL A 93 -7.03 13.32 2.85
CA VAL A 93 -5.57 13.41 3.05
C VAL A 93 -4.91 12.11 2.57
N PRO A 94 -3.96 12.18 1.61
CA PRO A 94 -3.13 11.06 1.19
C PRO A 94 -2.38 10.41 2.35
N ASP A 95 -2.11 9.11 2.28
CA ASP A 95 -1.56 8.40 3.44
C ASP A 95 -0.13 8.85 3.79
N HIS A 96 0.71 9.28 2.85
CA HIS A 96 2.04 9.83 3.15
C HIS A 96 1.99 11.16 3.94
N GLN A 97 1.01 12.03 3.65
CA GLN A 97 0.81 13.31 4.36
C GLN A 97 0.23 13.14 5.77
N ARG A 98 -0.09 11.92 6.20
CA ARG A 98 -0.58 11.64 7.56
C ARG A 98 0.53 11.36 8.56
N LEU A 99 1.79 11.32 8.14
CA LEU A 99 2.90 11.26 9.07
C LEU A 99 3.00 12.59 9.81
N LYS A 100 3.30 12.52 11.11
CA LYS A 100 3.54 13.69 11.94
C LYS A 100 5.03 13.94 12.03
N HIS A 101 5.43 15.21 12.14
CA HIS A 101 6.82 15.55 12.42
C HIS A 101 7.21 15.03 13.80
N LEU A 102 8.48 14.65 13.98
CA LEU A 102 9.00 14.20 15.29
C LEU A 102 8.77 15.24 16.39
N SER A 103 8.86 16.53 16.05
CA SER A 103 8.60 17.64 16.97
C SER A 103 7.15 17.71 17.47
N GLU A 104 6.21 17.07 16.77
CA GLU A 104 4.77 17.09 17.06
C GLU A 104 4.23 15.71 17.46
N TYR A 105 5.12 14.72 17.55
CA TYR A 105 4.77 13.33 17.79
C TYR A 105 5.52 12.76 18.98
N GLU A 106 4.80 12.60 20.08
CA GLU A 106 5.26 11.79 21.20
C GLU A 106 5.00 10.31 20.88
N SER A 107 6.06 9.51 20.76
CA SER A 107 5.91 8.08 20.55
C SER A 107 5.34 7.45 21.83
N PRO A 108 4.14 6.85 21.79
CA PRO A 108 3.61 6.18 22.96
C PRO A 108 4.49 4.97 23.33
N PRO A 109 4.50 4.54 24.60
CA PRO A 109 5.10 3.28 24.99
C PRO A 109 4.40 2.15 24.23
N ARG A 110 5.13 1.46 23.36
CA ARG A 110 4.57 0.44 22.46
C ARG A 110 4.48 -0.95 23.08
N GLY A 111 5.06 -1.14 24.28
CA GLY A 111 5.13 -2.44 24.94
C GLY A 111 5.84 -3.48 24.08
N TRP A 112 6.94 -3.09 23.41
CA TRP A 112 7.72 -4.02 22.61
C TRP A 112 8.18 -5.19 23.48
N VAL A 113 7.88 -6.39 23.02
CA VAL A 113 8.34 -7.64 23.63
C VAL A 113 9.34 -8.31 22.71
N GLU A 114 10.21 -9.13 23.30
CA GLU A 114 11.08 -9.99 22.51
C GLU A 114 10.23 -10.94 21.66
N ARG A 115 10.51 -10.99 20.36
CA ARG A 115 9.79 -11.85 19.43
C ARG A 115 10.40 -13.24 19.43
N THR A 116 9.68 -14.20 20.02
CA THR A 116 10.18 -15.58 20.17
C THR A 116 9.89 -16.48 18.96
N LEU A 117 8.77 -16.24 18.26
CA LEU A 117 8.33 -17.04 17.11
C LEU A 117 9.02 -16.63 15.79
N PRO A 118 9.40 -17.60 14.94
CA PRO A 118 9.91 -17.34 13.60
C PRO A 118 8.80 -16.81 12.66
N PRO A 119 9.14 -16.00 11.64
CA PRO A 119 10.42 -15.30 11.46
C PRO A 119 10.63 -14.26 12.56
N ARG A 120 11.83 -14.16 13.14
CA ARG A 120 12.12 -13.28 14.29
C ARG A 120 12.48 -11.85 13.90
N ASP A 121 13.04 -11.70 12.71
CA ASP A 121 13.46 -10.42 12.14
C ASP A 121 13.04 -10.30 10.67
N ARG A 122 13.27 -9.12 10.09
CA ARG A 122 12.91 -8.82 8.70
C ARG A 122 13.71 -9.64 7.69
N LEU A 123 14.97 -9.99 7.99
CA LEU A 123 15.82 -10.77 7.07
C LEU A 123 15.31 -12.21 6.97
N ALA A 124 14.89 -12.82 8.09
CA ALA A 124 14.21 -14.11 8.09
C ALA A 124 12.90 -14.04 7.28
N SER A 125 12.12 -12.95 7.39
CA SER A 125 10.93 -12.77 6.55
C SER A 125 11.26 -12.65 5.05
N VAL A 126 12.33 -11.95 4.68
CA VAL A 126 12.82 -11.86 3.30
C VAL A 126 13.21 -13.24 2.77
N PHE A 127 13.92 -14.04 3.58
CA PHE A 127 14.28 -15.41 3.24
C PHE A 127 13.04 -16.30 2.97
N PHE A 128 12.03 -16.25 3.84
CA PHE A 128 10.78 -17.01 3.63
C PHE A 128 9.94 -16.50 2.46
N ALA A 129 10.08 -15.25 2.06
CA ALA A 129 9.47 -14.75 0.82
C ALA A 129 10.17 -15.32 -0.43
N SER A 130 11.30 -16.01 -0.26
CA SER A 130 12.15 -16.54 -1.34
C SER A 130 12.36 -15.50 -2.43
N THR A 131 12.61 -14.27 -2.02
CA THR A 131 12.83 -13.16 -2.95
C THR A 131 14.21 -13.26 -3.57
N SER A 132 14.29 -13.02 -4.87
CA SER A 132 15.54 -13.06 -5.60
C SER A 132 15.53 -12.03 -6.73
N HIS A 133 16.66 -11.37 -6.92
CA HIS A 133 16.91 -10.41 -7.98
C HIS A 133 18.35 -10.60 -8.43
N ASP A 134 18.64 -10.39 -9.72
CA ASP A 134 20.02 -10.22 -10.17
C ASP A 134 20.61 -8.96 -9.51
N GLU A 135 21.74 -9.09 -8.81
CA GLU A 135 22.42 -7.98 -8.14
C GLU A 135 23.12 -7.02 -9.11
N GLY A 136 23.39 -7.46 -10.35
CA GLY A 136 23.96 -6.63 -11.40
C GLY A 136 22.94 -5.68 -12.04
N GLN A 137 21.64 -5.90 -11.81
CA GLN A 137 20.60 -5.06 -12.38
C GLN A 137 20.51 -3.70 -11.65
N PRO A 138 20.12 -2.61 -12.34
CA PRO A 138 19.95 -1.33 -11.67
C PRO A 138 18.81 -1.39 -10.64
N ALA A 139 19.01 -0.79 -9.46
CA ALA A 139 18.00 -0.74 -8.42
C ALA A 139 16.67 -0.17 -8.96
N HIS A 140 15.59 -0.95 -8.86
CA HIS A 140 14.26 -0.60 -9.37
C HIS A 140 13.46 0.34 -8.44
N LEU A 141 14.11 0.81 -7.38
CA LEU A 141 13.61 1.79 -6.42
C LEU A 141 14.40 3.07 -6.63
N LYS A 142 13.81 4.03 -7.35
CA LYS A 142 14.50 5.27 -7.73
C LYS A 142 14.19 6.34 -6.70
N VAL A 143 15.23 6.86 -6.04
CA VAL A 143 15.10 7.98 -5.10
C VAL A 143 15.61 9.23 -5.79
N ARG A 144 14.71 10.17 -6.08
CA ARG A 144 15.02 11.34 -6.93
C ARG A 144 16.06 12.27 -6.31
N ASP A 145 16.01 12.43 -4.99
CA ASP A 145 16.99 13.23 -4.23
C ASP A 145 17.34 12.50 -2.93
N THR A 146 18.53 11.91 -2.89
CA THR A 146 19.01 11.16 -1.73
C THR A 146 19.51 12.05 -0.60
N SER A 147 19.77 13.33 -0.83
CA SER A 147 20.19 14.24 0.24
C SER A 147 19.06 14.40 1.26
N ILE A 148 17.81 14.49 0.77
CA ILE A 148 16.57 14.52 1.58
C ILE A 148 16.55 13.40 2.62
N CYS A 149 17.02 12.20 2.26
CA CYS A 149 17.04 11.06 3.16
C CYS A 149 18.03 11.26 4.32
N THR A 150 19.15 11.93 4.08
CA THR A 150 20.20 12.12 5.10
C THR A 150 20.01 13.39 5.94
N ASP A 151 19.22 14.36 5.47
CA ASP A 151 19.01 15.64 6.17
C ASP A 151 17.58 15.79 6.73
N ARG A 152 16.62 16.12 5.89
CA ARG A 152 15.29 16.61 6.20
C ARG A 152 14.42 15.46 6.66
N CYS A 153 14.45 14.32 5.96
CA CYS A 153 13.71 13.13 6.34
C CYS A 153 14.21 12.54 7.66
N ALA A 154 15.52 12.54 7.88
CA ALA A 154 16.12 12.12 9.14
C ALA A 154 15.64 13.01 10.30
N ARG A 155 15.65 14.34 10.10
CA ARG A 155 15.26 15.30 11.14
C ARG A 155 13.74 15.39 11.38
N GLU A 156 12.93 15.39 10.33
CA GLU A 156 11.49 15.63 10.42
C GLU A 156 10.70 14.35 10.72
N PHE A 157 11.13 13.20 10.21
CA PHE A 157 10.38 11.94 10.29
C PHE A 157 11.19 10.72 10.74
N ASP A 158 12.49 10.89 11.00
CA ASP A 158 13.42 9.81 11.37
C ASP A 158 13.37 8.64 10.37
N ASN A 159 13.47 8.98 9.08
CA ASN A 159 13.54 8.04 7.96
C ASN A 159 12.54 6.87 8.07
N PRO A 160 11.23 7.13 7.97
CA PRO A 160 10.20 6.14 8.23
C PRO A 160 10.25 4.96 7.26
N CYS A 161 10.90 5.11 6.10
CA CYS A 161 11.15 4.02 5.14
C CYS A 161 11.95 2.86 5.74
N GLN A 162 12.81 3.13 6.73
CA GLN A 162 13.53 2.09 7.47
C GLN A 162 12.60 1.25 8.36
N ARG A 163 11.35 1.67 8.58
CA ARG A 163 10.38 1.03 9.49
C ARG A 163 9.17 0.47 8.77
N PHE A 164 8.57 1.23 7.84
CA PHE A 164 7.41 0.76 7.10
C PHE A 164 7.79 -0.24 6.00
N CYS A 165 9.04 -0.25 5.54
CA CYS A 165 9.50 -1.22 4.56
C CYS A 165 9.51 -2.61 5.22
N PRO A 166 8.71 -3.58 4.73
CA PRO A 166 8.62 -4.89 5.36
C PRO A 166 9.88 -5.74 5.17
N ALA A 167 10.78 -5.33 4.26
CA ALA A 167 11.88 -6.15 3.78
C ALA A 167 13.26 -5.50 3.95
N ASN A 168 13.39 -4.50 4.83
CA ASN A 168 14.69 -3.85 5.14
C ASN A 168 15.47 -3.38 3.88
N VAL A 169 14.76 -2.80 2.92
CA VAL A 169 15.36 -2.34 1.66
C VAL A 169 16.10 -1.02 1.82
N TYR A 170 15.63 -0.14 2.71
CA TYR A 170 16.20 1.18 2.92
C TYR A 170 16.92 1.21 4.25
N GLU A 171 18.18 1.62 4.23
CA GLU A 171 19.02 1.80 5.42
C GLU A 171 19.83 3.08 5.29
N ILE A 172 19.96 3.84 6.38
CA ILE A 172 20.90 4.96 6.46
C ILE A 172 22.19 4.42 7.05
N VAL A 173 23.23 4.33 6.23
CA VAL A 173 24.54 3.83 6.63
C VAL A 173 25.51 4.99 6.80
N GLU A 174 26.50 4.82 7.66
CA GLU A 174 27.60 5.77 7.82
C GLU A 174 28.82 5.26 7.05
N ASP A 175 29.35 6.09 6.17
CA ASP A 175 30.51 5.81 5.35
C ASP A 175 31.49 6.98 5.47
N SER A 176 32.67 6.72 6.05
CA SER A 176 33.72 7.73 6.22
C SER A 176 33.24 9.02 6.93
N GLY A 177 32.40 8.86 7.96
CA GLY A 177 31.82 9.97 8.74
C GLY A 177 30.67 10.72 8.04
N ARG A 178 30.20 10.23 6.87
CA ARG A 178 29.05 10.79 6.15
C ARG A 178 27.92 9.77 6.12
N ARG A 179 26.71 10.21 6.46
CA ARG A 179 25.51 9.39 6.28
C ARG A 179 25.14 9.34 4.81
N ARG A 180 24.73 8.17 4.33
CA ARG A 180 24.18 7.98 2.99
C ARG A 180 23.02 6.99 3.02
N LEU A 181 22.12 7.10 2.05
CA LEU A 181 21.11 6.09 1.80
C LEU A 181 21.74 4.86 1.13
N GLN A 182 21.50 3.68 1.69
CA GLN A 182 21.76 2.38 1.10
C GLN A 182 20.42 1.76 0.67
N ILE A 183 20.35 1.28 -0.57
CA ILE A 183 19.16 0.62 -1.13
C ILE A 183 19.52 -0.84 -1.42
N ASN A 184 19.07 -1.76 -0.58
CA ASN A 184 19.24 -3.20 -0.75
C ASN A 184 18.11 -3.74 -1.64
N ALA A 185 18.11 -3.37 -2.92
CA ALA A 185 17.00 -3.62 -3.84
C ALA A 185 16.65 -5.13 -3.99
N ALA A 186 17.63 -6.02 -3.82
CA ALA A 186 17.43 -7.47 -3.87
C ALA A 186 16.50 -8.01 -2.77
N ASN A 187 16.30 -7.26 -1.67
CA ASN A 187 15.34 -7.65 -0.63
C ASN A 187 13.89 -7.30 -1.00
N CYS A 188 13.64 -6.54 -2.07
CA CYS A 188 12.34 -5.94 -2.33
C CYS A 188 11.25 -6.99 -2.65
N VAL A 189 10.23 -7.08 -1.81
CA VAL A 189 9.05 -7.96 -2.00
C VAL A 189 7.91 -7.32 -2.78
N HIS A 190 8.16 -6.22 -3.50
CA HIS A 190 7.22 -5.56 -4.42
C HIS A 190 5.89 -5.06 -3.81
N CYS A 191 5.83 -4.89 -2.49
CA CYS A 191 4.61 -4.48 -1.76
C CYS A 191 4.09 -3.05 -2.07
N LYS A 192 4.87 -2.22 -2.78
CA LYS A 192 4.58 -0.80 -3.11
C LYS A 192 4.42 0.16 -1.92
N ALA A 193 4.67 -0.28 -0.69
CA ALA A 193 4.49 0.57 0.50
C ALA A 193 5.36 1.84 0.47
N CYS A 194 6.58 1.77 -0.05
CA CYS A 194 7.50 2.91 -0.14
C CYS A 194 7.01 4.02 -1.08
N ASP A 195 6.52 3.63 -2.25
CA ASP A 195 5.90 4.53 -3.24
C ASP A 195 4.65 5.25 -2.68
N ILE A 196 3.92 4.59 -1.76
CA ILE A 196 2.69 5.12 -1.17
C ILE A 196 2.95 5.98 0.08
N LYS A 197 3.92 5.59 0.91
CA LYS A 197 4.05 6.07 2.30
C LYS A 197 5.20 7.05 2.54
N ASP A 198 6.08 7.24 1.57
CA ASP A 198 7.17 8.21 1.67
C ASP A 198 6.63 9.65 1.87
N PRO A 199 6.94 10.34 2.98
CA PRO A 199 6.41 11.68 3.28
C PRO A 199 6.73 12.73 2.21
N TYR A 200 7.80 12.54 1.42
CA TYR A 200 8.18 13.47 0.36
C TYR A 200 7.79 13.02 -1.04
N GLY A 201 7.27 11.80 -1.18
CA GLY A 201 6.88 11.21 -2.46
C GLY A 201 8.01 11.14 -3.49
N ILE A 202 9.27 11.01 -3.05
CA ILE A 202 10.50 10.99 -3.88
C ILE A 202 11.00 9.60 -4.25
N ILE A 203 10.31 8.55 -3.80
CA ILE A 203 10.61 7.16 -4.13
C ILE A 203 9.67 6.70 -5.24
N ASP A 204 10.21 6.42 -6.43
CA ASP A 204 9.47 5.82 -7.54
C ASP A 204 9.79 4.32 -7.62
N TRP A 205 8.76 3.48 -7.50
CA TRP A 205 8.88 2.04 -7.75
C TRP A 205 8.71 1.76 -9.24
N THR A 206 9.68 1.10 -9.85
CA THR A 206 9.56 0.56 -11.21
C THR A 206 9.66 -0.97 -11.17
N PRO A 207 9.09 -1.69 -12.17
CA PRO A 207 9.34 -3.12 -12.28
C PRO A 207 10.85 -3.40 -12.43
N PRO A 208 11.42 -4.38 -11.70
CA PRO A 208 12.74 -4.94 -12.00
C PRO A 208 12.70 -5.82 -13.26
N GLU A 209 13.82 -6.46 -13.57
CA GLU A 209 13.88 -7.48 -14.62
C GLU A 209 12.87 -8.60 -14.39
N GLY A 210 12.29 -9.11 -15.48
CA GLY A 210 11.26 -10.16 -15.42
C GLY A 210 11.76 -11.41 -14.70
N GLY A 211 10.95 -11.95 -13.79
CA GLY A 211 11.32 -13.08 -12.94
C GLY A 211 12.01 -12.71 -11.62
N SER A 212 12.44 -11.45 -11.45
CA SER A 212 12.92 -10.94 -10.16
C SER A 212 11.75 -10.67 -9.19
N GLY A 213 11.99 -10.79 -7.89
CA GLY A 213 11.01 -10.54 -6.84
C GLY A 213 10.74 -11.77 -5.97
N PRO A 214 9.65 -11.72 -5.17
CA PRO A 214 9.29 -12.80 -4.27
C PRO A 214 8.81 -14.05 -5.03
N ASN A 215 9.21 -15.22 -4.55
CA ASN A 215 8.75 -16.52 -5.05
C ASN A 215 7.84 -17.20 -4.02
N TYR A 216 6.57 -16.81 -4.05
CA TYR A 216 5.58 -17.30 -3.10
C TYR A 216 5.00 -18.66 -3.53
N GLN A 217 5.41 -19.74 -2.86
CA GLN A 217 4.96 -21.11 -3.18
C GLN A 217 3.68 -21.53 -2.43
N SER A 218 3.36 -20.89 -1.30
CA SER A 218 2.20 -21.20 -0.45
C SER A 218 1.71 -19.96 0.30
N LEU A 219 1.08 -19.01 -0.40
CA LEU A 219 0.45 -17.81 0.19
C LEU A 219 -0.94 -18.10 0.75
#